data_AF-A0A2A4HNK0-F1
#
_entry.id   AF-A0A2A4HNK0-F1
#
_cell.length_a   1.000
_cell.length_b   1.000
_cell.length_c   1.000
_cell.angle_alpha   90.00
_cell.angle_beta   90.00
_cell.angle_gamma   90.00
#
_symmetry.space_group_name_H-M   'P 1'
#
loop_
_entity.id
_entity.type
_entity.pdbx_description
1 polymer ?
#
loop_
_entity_poly.entity_id
_entity_poly.type
_entity_poly.pdbx_seq_one_letter_code
_entity_poly.pdbx_strand_id
1 'polypeptide(L)'
;MLQYIKKKDTQGGKIVSVKFVVGSKFWNPEVNDVYTSIDTFRTIIENHPYAVDNIYVPGQGLSESERQDVIDTVRVPAIKKYFLNNGKLLNSDKTHKCNDYNILISELSTITHGKYRSCLYLHQDNELLLDHFDGSHIPGMVLLEATRQLAIATWSQFEQRDTSGMAMVINDIHCHFHDFAFPFCINIDISIDRVEKDNNYRLNVEFIQNGNMFSNSYGTFRVIENKKLRKLERIYSKKILNNHKRYLEQDLEETVA
;
A
#
# COMPACT_ATOMS: atom_id res chain seq x y z
N MET A 1 -10.25 0.52 19.14
CA MET A 1 -9.11 0.26 20.05
C MET A 1 -8.43 1.55 20.57
N LEU A 2 -8.49 2.68 19.84
CA LEU A 2 -7.93 3.97 20.28
C LEU A 2 -8.76 4.73 21.34
N GLN A 3 -10.05 4.41 21.52
CA GLN A 3 -10.90 5.12 22.49
C GLN A 3 -10.67 4.73 23.97
N TYR A 4 -9.76 3.79 24.26
CA TYR A 4 -9.59 3.25 25.62
C TYR A 4 -8.28 3.65 26.34
N ILE A 5 -7.45 4.51 25.74
CA ILE A 5 -6.18 4.96 26.33
C ILE A 5 -6.40 6.30 27.05
N LYS A 6 -7.36 6.32 27.98
CA LYS A 6 -7.50 7.37 29.00
C LYS A 6 -7.51 6.71 30.37
N LYS A 7 -6.42 6.04 30.76
CA LYS A 7 -6.16 5.72 32.17
C LYS A 7 -4.69 5.40 32.42
N LYS A 8 -4.07 6.36 33.12
CA LYS A 8 -2.94 6.27 34.06
C LYS A 8 -1.94 5.14 33.81
N ASP A 9 -0.78 5.52 33.28
CA ASP A 9 0.46 4.85 33.68
C ASP A 9 1.02 5.53 34.93
N THR A 10 1.47 4.73 35.88
CA THR A 10 1.75 5.09 37.28
C THR A 10 3.23 5.33 37.56
N GLN A 11 4.00 5.71 36.54
CA GLN A 11 5.38 6.17 36.70
C GLN A 11 5.65 7.41 35.83
N GLY A 12 5.47 8.59 36.42
CA GLY A 12 6.32 9.76 36.12
C GLY A 12 5.93 10.75 35.03
N GLY A 13 4.72 10.70 34.44
CA GLY A 13 4.25 11.77 33.55
C GLY A 13 2.80 11.57 33.12
N LYS A 14 2.02 12.65 33.07
CA LYS A 14 0.62 12.59 32.61
C LYS A 14 0.66 12.45 31.08
N ILE A 15 0.26 11.31 30.51
CA ILE A 15 0.06 11.22 29.06
C ILE A 15 -1.02 12.24 28.68
N VAL A 16 -0.64 13.25 27.91
CA VAL A 16 -1.49 14.35 27.45
C VAL A 16 -2.13 14.01 26.10
N SER A 17 -1.38 13.43 25.15
CA SER A 17 -1.93 13.07 23.83
C SER A 17 -1.15 11.97 23.07
N VAL A 18 -1.68 11.50 21.94
CA VAL A 18 -0.99 10.62 20.98
C VAL A 18 -0.72 11.43 19.72
N LYS A 19 0.52 11.37 19.21
CA LYS A 19 0.92 11.99 17.94
C LYS A 19 1.45 10.95 16.97
N PHE A 20 1.05 11.06 15.71
CA PHE A 20 1.53 10.22 14.63
C PHE A 20 2.77 10.86 14.00
N VAL A 21 3.88 10.13 13.97
CA VAL A 21 5.11 10.53 13.29
C VAL A 21 5.02 10.09 11.84
N VAL A 22 5.07 11.03 10.91
CA VAL A 22 4.95 10.78 9.47
C VAL A 22 6.20 11.24 8.72
N GLY A 23 6.38 10.77 7.50
CA GLY A 23 7.41 11.31 6.60
C GLY A 23 7.20 12.81 6.40
N SER A 24 8.27 13.57 6.18
CA SER A 24 8.21 15.03 6.12
C SER A 24 7.28 15.55 5.02
N LYS A 25 7.10 14.84 3.90
CA LYS A 25 6.11 15.19 2.85
C LYS A 25 4.65 14.97 3.27
N PHE A 26 4.40 14.16 4.29
CA PHE A 26 3.07 13.90 4.85
C PHE A 26 2.70 14.86 5.97
N TRP A 27 3.64 15.70 6.40
CA TRP A 27 3.40 16.62 7.49
C TRP A 27 2.94 17.97 6.96
N ASN A 28 1.67 18.29 7.24
CA ASN A 28 1.11 19.61 7.02
C ASN A 28 0.54 20.15 8.34
N PRO A 29 1.28 21.01 9.06
CA PRO A 29 0.86 21.50 10.38
C PRO A 29 -0.37 22.42 10.33
N GLU A 30 -0.71 22.98 9.17
CA GLU A 30 -1.90 23.82 9.00
C GLU A 30 -3.18 22.97 8.91
N VAL A 31 -3.06 21.69 8.53
CA VAL A 31 -4.18 20.78 8.33
C VAL A 31 -4.53 19.99 9.60
N ASN A 32 -3.52 19.54 10.37
CA ASN A 32 -3.77 18.74 11.56
C ASN A 32 -2.60 18.78 12.58
N ASP A 33 -2.93 18.96 13.86
CA ASP A 33 -1.97 19.01 14.98
C ASP A 33 -1.60 17.64 15.57
N VAL A 34 -2.28 16.57 15.15
CA VAL A 34 -2.03 15.18 15.56
C VAL A 34 -0.83 14.55 14.83
N TYR A 35 -0.36 15.17 13.74
CA TYR A 35 0.82 14.72 12.99
C TYR A 35 2.07 15.52 13.39
N THR A 36 3.22 14.86 13.36
CA THR A 36 4.54 15.48 13.41
C THR A 36 5.43 14.87 12.34
N SER A 37 6.29 15.65 11.69
CA SER A 37 7.30 15.09 10.78
C SER A 37 8.35 14.29 11.56
N ILE A 38 8.99 13.36 10.87
CA ILE A 38 10.13 12.60 11.38
C ILE A 38 11.28 13.51 11.82
N ASP A 39 11.53 14.59 11.09
CA ASP A 39 12.58 15.57 11.41
C ASP A 39 12.27 16.28 12.74
N THR A 40 11.02 16.74 12.90
CA THR A 40 10.57 17.39 14.15
C THR A 40 10.61 16.42 15.32
N PHE A 41 10.18 15.17 15.11
CA PHE A 41 10.25 14.12 16.12
C PHE A 41 11.70 13.88 16.58
N ARG A 42 12.66 13.76 15.65
CA ARG A 42 14.08 13.58 15.97
C ARG A 42 14.61 14.73 16.83
N THR A 43 14.34 15.98 16.43
CA THR A 43 14.72 17.16 17.22
C THR A 43 14.13 17.15 18.63
N ILE A 44 12.87 16.74 18.79
CA ILE A 44 12.21 16.65 20.10
C ILE A 44 12.88 15.58 20.97
N ILE A 45 13.13 14.39 20.43
CA ILE A 45 13.71 13.27 21.19
C ILE A 45 15.18 13.54 21.56
N GLU A 46 15.95 14.20 20.68
CA GLU A 46 17.35 14.58 20.96
C GLU A 46 17.44 15.61 22.10
N ASN A 47 16.61 16.66 22.06
CA ASN A 47 16.67 17.74 23.05
C ASN A 47 15.93 17.41 24.35
N HIS A 48 14.86 16.63 24.25
CA HIS A 48 14.00 16.26 25.35
C HIS A 48 13.60 14.78 25.29
N PRO A 49 14.55 13.85 25.50
CA PRO A 49 14.28 12.41 25.45
C PRO A 49 13.22 11.95 26.46
N TYR A 50 12.92 12.81 27.44
CA TYR A 50 11.92 12.61 28.48
C TYR A 50 10.78 13.63 28.46
N ALA A 51 10.56 14.44 27.42
CA ALA A 51 9.35 15.28 27.35
C ALA A 51 8.10 14.38 27.21
N VAL A 52 7.47 14.10 28.36
CA VAL A 52 6.59 12.95 28.62
C VAL A 52 5.13 13.13 28.17
N ASP A 53 4.77 14.27 27.60
CA ASP A 53 3.36 14.61 27.44
C ASP A 53 2.70 13.87 26.26
N ASN A 54 3.48 13.45 25.26
CA ASN A 54 2.95 12.78 24.08
C ASN A 54 3.49 11.36 23.92
N ILE A 55 2.63 10.45 23.47
CA ILE A 55 3.05 9.16 22.92
C ILE A 55 3.18 9.34 21.41
N TYR A 56 4.38 9.14 20.88
CA TYR A 56 4.64 9.12 19.45
C TYR A 56 4.43 7.72 18.89
N VAL A 57 3.72 7.62 17.78
CA VAL A 57 3.45 6.35 17.09
C VAL A 57 3.72 6.49 15.60
N PRO A 58 4.16 5.44 14.88
CA PRO A 58 4.48 5.58 13.47
C PRO A 58 3.22 5.75 12.60
N GLY A 59 3.29 6.67 11.65
CA GLY A 59 2.35 6.88 10.55
C GLY A 59 2.94 6.42 9.22
N GLN A 60 2.47 7.03 8.13
CA GLN A 60 2.96 6.78 6.76
C GLN A 60 4.10 7.74 6.38
N GLY A 61 4.84 7.39 5.34
CA GLY A 61 5.94 8.19 4.79
C GLY A 61 7.31 7.92 5.39
N LEU A 62 7.41 7.01 6.35
CA LEU A 62 8.66 6.65 7.02
C LEU A 62 9.40 5.53 6.27
N SER A 63 10.73 5.58 6.28
CA SER A 63 11.55 4.39 5.99
C SER A 63 11.43 3.33 7.10
N GLU A 64 11.88 2.10 6.84
CA GLU A 64 11.79 1.01 7.82
C GLU A 64 12.61 1.32 9.08
N SER A 65 13.80 1.90 8.93
CA SER A 65 14.63 2.36 10.04
C SER A 65 13.96 3.47 10.84
N GLU A 66 13.41 4.49 10.19
CA GLU A 66 12.68 5.58 10.85
C GLU A 66 11.46 5.08 11.61
N ARG A 67 10.74 4.12 11.03
CA ARG A 67 9.60 3.49 11.70
C ARG A 67 10.05 2.77 12.97
N GLN A 68 11.17 2.04 12.89
CA GLN A 68 11.73 1.34 14.03
C GLN A 68 12.18 2.32 15.13
N ASP A 69 12.85 3.42 14.75
CA ASP A 69 13.23 4.50 15.66
C ASP A 69 12.01 5.01 16.45
N VAL A 70 10.89 5.29 15.76
CA VAL A 70 9.66 5.74 16.40
C VAL A 70 9.09 4.66 17.33
N ILE A 71 8.97 3.41 16.86
CA ILE A 71 8.45 2.28 17.66
C ILE A 71 9.27 2.09 18.95
N ASP A 72 10.59 2.30 18.89
CA ASP A 72 11.44 2.11 20.04
C ASP A 72 11.25 3.15 21.14
N THR A 73 10.75 4.34 20.79
CA THR A 73 10.34 5.36 21.76
C THR A 73 8.97 5.10 22.40
N VAL A 74 8.16 4.18 21.87
CA VAL A 74 6.82 3.88 22.39
C VAL A 74 6.93 3.21 23.76
N ARG A 75 6.58 3.95 24.82
CA ARG A 75 6.68 3.48 26.21
C ARG A 75 5.57 2.52 26.63
N VAL A 76 4.39 2.62 26.01
CA VAL A 76 3.23 1.78 26.36
C VAL A 76 3.38 0.41 25.70
N PRO A 77 3.60 -0.69 26.44
CA PRO A 77 3.96 -1.98 25.85
C PRO A 77 2.89 -2.54 24.90
N ALA A 78 1.60 -2.31 25.20
CA ALA A 78 0.51 -2.74 24.33
C ALA A 78 0.52 -2.03 22.97
N ILE A 79 0.84 -0.73 22.94
CA ILE A 79 0.95 0.05 21.70
C ILE A 79 2.21 -0.36 20.95
N LYS A 80 3.34 -0.50 21.64
CA LYS A 80 4.60 -0.96 21.04
C LYS A 80 4.42 -2.31 20.35
N LYS A 81 3.79 -3.27 21.05
CA LYS A 81 3.47 -4.60 20.51
C LYS A 81 2.55 -4.53 19.30
N TYR A 82 1.57 -3.63 19.27
CA TYR A 82 0.71 -3.44 18.10
C TYR A 82 1.53 -3.07 16.86
N PHE A 83 2.45 -2.11 16.97
CA PHE A 83 3.25 -1.68 15.81
C PHE A 83 4.35 -2.67 15.40
N LEU A 84 4.93 -3.39 16.36
CA LEU A 84 5.88 -4.48 16.09
C LEU A 84 5.23 -5.65 15.34
N ASN A 85 3.98 -5.97 15.68
CA ASN A 85 3.25 -7.06 15.04
C ASN A 85 2.64 -6.66 13.69
N ASN A 86 2.43 -5.36 13.46
CA ASN A 86 1.88 -4.83 12.22
C ASN A 86 2.98 -4.25 11.33
N GLY A 87 3.60 -5.14 10.56
CA GLY A 87 4.22 -4.76 9.30
C GLY A 87 5.71 -5.09 9.18
N LYS A 88 5.97 -6.20 8.50
CA LYS A 88 7.18 -6.35 7.69
C LYS A 88 6.81 -6.08 6.24
N LEU A 89 7.57 -5.23 5.55
CA LEU A 89 7.36 -4.97 4.13
C LEU A 89 7.47 -6.27 3.32
N LEU A 90 6.61 -6.42 2.31
CA LEU A 90 6.73 -7.53 1.39
C LEU A 90 8.02 -7.38 0.57
N ASN A 91 8.73 -8.47 0.29
CA ASN A 91 9.92 -8.42 -0.57
C ASN A 91 9.54 -8.12 -2.04
N SER A 92 10.43 -7.44 -2.76
CA SER A 92 10.36 -7.10 -4.19
C SER A 92 9.98 -8.28 -5.10
N ASP A 93 10.52 -9.46 -4.83
CA ASP A 93 10.25 -10.70 -5.58
C ASP A 93 8.74 -11.04 -5.65
N LYS A 94 7.97 -10.66 -4.62
CA LYS A 94 6.55 -10.97 -4.51
C LYS A 94 5.63 -9.86 -5.07
N THR A 95 6.18 -8.69 -5.39
CA THR A 95 5.42 -7.54 -5.93
C THR A 95 5.82 -7.13 -7.35
N HIS A 96 6.89 -7.73 -7.89
CA HIS A 96 7.53 -7.37 -9.16
C HIS A 96 8.03 -5.92 -9.24
N LYS A 97 8.25 -5.26 -8.09
CA LYS A 97 8.82 -3.91 -8.02
C LYS A 97 10.33 -3.99 -7.85
N CYS A 98 11.09 -3.20 -8.60
CA CYS A 98 12.54 -3.13 -8.49
C CYS A 98 13.03 -2.14 -7.42
N ASN A 99 12.16 -1.24 -6.96
CA ASN A 99 12.45 -0.23 -5.94
C ASN A 99 11.58 -0.50 -4.71
N ASP A 100 12.20 -0.67 -3.55
CA ASP A 100 11.53 -0.98 -2.29
C ASP A 100 10.56 0.14 -1.86
N TYR A 101 10.84 1.40 -2.24
CA TYR A 101 9.92 2.52 -1.97
C TYR A 101 8.60 2.41 -2.74
N ASN A 102 8.55 1.59 -3.79
CA ASN A 102 7.35 1.35 -4.59
C ASN A 102 6.55 0.12 -4.13
N ILE A 103 7.02 -0.57 -3.09
CA ILE A 103 6.27 -1.65 -2.44
C ILE A 103 5.28 -1.04 -1.46
N LEU A 104 4.00 -1.33 -1.66
CA LEU A 104 2.90 -0.70 -0.92
C LEU A 104 2.29 -1.56 0.17
N ILE A 105 2.67 -2.84 0.23
CA ILE A 105 1.99 -3.83 1.05
C ILE A 105 2.96 -4.58 1.95
N SER A 106 2.49 -4.91 3.15
CA SER A 106 3.21 -5.77 4.07
C SER A 106 3.09 -7.24 3.68
N GLU A 107 3.88 -8.09 4.33
CA GLU A 107 3.70 -9.55 4.30
C GLU A 107 2.23 -9.95 4.58
N LEU A 108 1.77 -10.98 3.86
CA LEU A 108 0.41 -11.51 3.98
C LEU A 108 0.32 -12.48 5.16
N SER A 109 -0.56 -12.16 6.10
CA SER A 109 -0.96 -13.07 7.18
C SER A 109 -2.16 -13.90 6.75
N THR A 110 -2.06 -15.23 6.78
CA THR A 110 -3.19 -16.12 6.47
C THR A 110 -4.18 -16.13 7.64
N ILE A 111 -5.45 -15.80 7.36
CA ILE A 111 -6.55 -16.00 8.32
C ILE A 111 -7.13 -17.41 8.10
N THR A 112 -7.51 -17.70 6.87
CA THR A 112 -7.93 -19.02 6.38
C THR A 112 -7.51 -19.16 4.92
N HIS A 113 -7.66 -20.35 4.32
CA HIS A 113 -7.45 -20.49 2.87
C HIS A 113 -8.36 -19.51 2.11
N GLY A 114 -7.79 -18.78 1.15
CA GLY A 114 -8.50 -17.74 0.38
C GLY A 114 -8.74 -16.42 1.11
N LYS A 115 -8.34 -16.29 2.40
CA LYS A 115 -8.52 -15.06 3.18
C LYS A 115 -7.24 -14.64 3.91
N TYR A 116 -6.82 -13.41 3.68
CA TYR A 116 -5.53 -12.89 4.15
C TYR A 116 -5.67 -11.50 4.73
N ARG A 117 -4.66 -11.08 5.49
CA ARG A 117 -4.52 -9.71 6.00
C ARG A 117 -3.16 -9.14 5.63
N SER A 118 -3.14 -7.85 5.32
CA SER A 118 -1.93 -7.06 5.09
C SER A 118 -2.11 -5.66 5.70
N CYS A 119 -1.09 -4.83 5.57
CA CYS A 119 -1.12 -3.42 5.91
C CYS A 119 -0.59 -2.61 4.71
N LEU A 120 -1.13 -1.40 4.53
CA LEU A 120 -0.54 -0.45 3.59
C LEU A 120 0.72 0.16 4.21
N TYR A 121 1.80 0.15 3.45
CA TYR A 121 3.05 0.81 3.78
C TYR A 121 3.42 1.77 2.65
N LEU A 122 3.50 3.05 2.94
CA LEU A 122 3.77 4.07 1.94
C LEU A 122 5.01 4.86 2.33
N HIS A 123 6.04 4.85 1.49
CA HIS A 123 7.23 5.69 1.66
C HIS A 123 6.99 7.08 1.06
N GLN A 124 7.60 8.13 1.61
CA GLN A 124 7.46 9.51 1.09
C GLN A 124 8.08 9.74 -0.28
N ASP A 125 8.96 8.85 -0.73
CA ASP A 125 9.55 8.87 -2.08
C ASP A 125 8.92 7.83 -3.01
N ASN A 126 7.74 7.32 -2.65
CA ASN A 126 6.96 6.47 -3.55
C ASN A 126 6.60 7.24 -4.83
N GLU A 127 6.70 6.57 -5.99
CA GLU A 127 6.47 7.17 -7.31
C GLU A 127 5.10 7.85 -7.45
N LEU A 128 4.07 7.36 -6.74
CA LEU A 128 2.72 7.88 -6.80
C LEU A 128 2.52 9.19 -6.03
N LEU A 129 3.54 9.65 -5.30
CA LEU A 129 3.50 10.86 -4.47
C LEU A 129 4.35 12.00 -5.04
N LEU A 130 5.09 11.76 -6.13
CA LEU A 130 6.13 12.70 -6.57
C LEU A 130 5.59 13.94 -7.29
N ASP A 131 4.41 13.85 -7.90
CA ASP A 131 3.91 14.91 -8.80
C ASP A 131 3.02 15.92 -8.07
N HIS A 132 1.98 15.45 -7.38
CA HIS A 132 1.03 16.32 -6.67
C HIS A 132 0.52 15.65 -5.38
N PHE A 133 1.33 15.71 -4.32
CA PHE A 133 0.96 15.26 -2.99
C PHE A 133 1.03 16.41 -1.98
N ASP A 134 -0.08 16.69 -1.28
CA ASP A 134 -0.23 17.82 -0.35
C ASP A 134 -0.15 17.42 1.14
N GLY A 135 0.12 16.14 1.42
CA GLY A 135 0.25 15.61 2.77
C GLY A 135 -1.05 15.27 3.49
N SER A 136 -2.21 15.67 2.97
CA SER A 136 -3.46 15.69 3.75
C SER A 136 -4.18 14.34 3.80
N HIS A 137 -4.18 13.61 2.69
CA HIS A 137 -4.86 12.32 2.55
C HIS A 137 -4.12 11.41 1.58
N ILE A 138 -4.28 10.09 1.71
CA ILE A 138 -3.66 9.13 0.80
C ILE A 138 -4.35 9.20 -0.56
N PRO A 139 -3.61 9.40 -1.67
CA PRO A 139 -4.21 9.44 -3.01
C PRO A 139 -4.88 8.13 -3.38
N GLY A 140 -6.06 8.20 -4.02
CA GLY A 140 -6.81 7.00 -4.41
C GLY A 140 -6.03 6.04 -5.32
N MET A 141 -5.12 6.57 -6.14
CA MET A 141 -4.25 5.77 -7.02
C MET A 141 -3.30 4.84 -6.24
N VAL A 142 -2.93 5.21 -5.00
CA VAL A 142 -2.14 4.33 -4.12
C VAL A 142 -2.91 3.05 -3.78
N LEU A 143 -4.22 3.15 -3.54
CA LEU A 143 -5.05 1.99 -3.20
C LEU A 143 -5.22 1.05 -4.39
N LEU A 144 -5.34 1.61 -5.59
CA LEU A 144 -5.44 0.82 -6.82
C LEU A 144 -4.14 0.06 -7.09
N GLU A 145 -2.98 0.72 -6.93
CA GLU A 145 -1.68 0.06 -7.08
C GLU A 145 -1.42 -0.97 -5.96
N ALA A 146 -1.83 -0.69 -4.73
CA ALA A 146 -1.77 -1.66 -3.63
C ALA A 146 -2.62 -2.90 -3.95
N THR A 147 -3.83 -2.72 -4.49
CA THR A 147 -4.67 -3.82 -4.98
C THR A 147 -3.95 -4.64 -6.04
N ARG A 148 -3.29 -3.97 -7.00
CA ARG A 148 -2.52 -4.64 -8.05
C ARG A 148 -1.38 -5.51 -7.48
N GLN A 149 -0.66 -5.00 -6.48
CA GLN A 149 0.38 -5.75 -5.79
C GLN A 149 -0.20 -6.92 -4.98
N LEU A 150 -1.35 -6.72 -4.32
CA LEU A 150 -2.03 -7.78 -3.57
C LEU A 150 -2.50 -8.90 -4.48
N ALA A 151 -2.98 -8.60 -5.68
CA ALA A 151 -3.49 -9.63 -6.60
C ALA A 151 -2.44 -10.73 -6.87
N ILE A 152 -1.21 -10.35 -7.23
CA ILE A 152 -0.14 -11.32 -7.51
C ILE A 152 0.42 -11.97 -6.24
N ALA A 153 0.60 -11.20 -5.16
CA ALA A 153 1.10 -11.73 -3.89
C ALA A 153 0.12 -12.75 -3.27
N THR A 154 -1.18 -12.43 -3.32
CA THR A 154 -2.24 -13.28 -2.78
C THR A 154 -2.42 -14.52 -3.65
N TRP A 155 -2.33 -14.40 -4.98
CA TRP A 155 -2.32 -15.55 -5.87
C TRP A 155 -1.20 -16.54 -5.53
N SER A 156 0.02 -16.05 -5.34
CA SER A 156 1.18 -16.88 -4.99
C SER A 156 0.93 -17.68 -3.70
N GLN A 157 0.38 -17.01 -2.68
CA GLN A 157 0.06 -17.65 -1.40
C GLN A 157 -1.14 -18.60 -1.47
N PHE A 158 -2.13 -18.28 -2.31
CA PHE A 158 -3.32 -19.10 -2.52
C PHE A 158 -2.98 -20.41 -3.26
N GLU A 159 -2.16 -20.33 -4.31
CA GLU A 159 -1.72 -21.46 -5.11
C GLU A 159 -0.52 -22.21 -4.55
N GLN A 160 0.14 -21.66 -3.52
CA GLN A 160 1.43 -22.14 -3.00
C GLN A 160 2.48 -22.25 -4.12
N ARG A 161 2.54 -21.22 -4.98
CA ARG A 161 3.45 -21.15 -6.13
C ARG A 161 4.26 -19.88 -6.10
N ASP A 162 5.49 -19.96 -6.62
CA ASP A 162 6.33 -18.80 -6.85
C ASP A 162 5.75 -17.91 -7.98
N THR A 163 5.96 -16.60 -7.87
CA THR A 163 5.67 -15.60 -8.89
C THR A 163 6.74 -15.58 -9.99
N SER A 164 7.90 -16.19 -9.75
CA SER A 164 9.00 -16.28 -10.73
C SER A 164 8.55 -16.90 -12.05
N GLY A 165 8.81 -16.20 -13.16
CA GLY A 165 8.41 -16.66 -14.49
C GLY A 165 6.91 -16.52 -14.80
N MET A 166 6.10 -15.99 -13.88
CA MET A 166 4.68 -15.73 -14.08
C MET A 166 4.42 -14.25 -14.35
N ALA A 167 3.31 -13.97 -15.01
CA ALA A 167 2.78 -12.65 -15.24
C ALA A 167 1.29 -12.59 -14.88
N MET A 168 0.90 -11.49 -14.24
CA MET A 168 -0.48 -11.17 -13.98
C MET A 168 -1.06 -10.35 -15.13
N VAL A 169 -2.20 -10.78 -15.66
CA VAL A 169 -3.01 -10.03 -16.62
C VAL A 169 -4.30 -9.63 -15.92
N ILE A 170 -4.48 -8.33 -15.72
CA ILE A 170 -5.70 -7.76 -15.11
C ILE A 170 -6.76 -7.70 -16.20
N ASN A 171 -7.93 -8.27 -15.95
CA ASN A 171 -9.08 -8.12 -16.86
C ASN A 171 -9.86 -6.85 -16.49
N ASP A 172 -10.07 -6.66 -15.20
CA ASP A 172 -10.79 -5.53 -14.62
C ASP A 172 -10.29 -5.28 -13.20
N ILE A 173 -10.38 -4.02 -12.78
CA ILE A 173 -10.12 -3.58 -11.41
C ILE A 173 -11.00 -2.36 -11.14
N HIS A 174 -11.73 -2.43 -10.05
CA HIS A 174 -12.68 -1.42 -9.60
C HIS A 174 -12.30 -0.99 -8.20
N CYS A 175 -12.44 0.30 -7.89
CA CYS A 175 -12.23 0.82 -6.56
C CYS A 175 -13.37 1.78 -6.22
N HIS A 176 -14.02 1.55 -5.07
CA HIS A 176 -14.95 2.51 -4.48
C HIS A 176 -14.27 3.22 -3.32
N PHE A 177 -14.44 4.53 -3.26
CA PHE A 177 -13.94 5.38 -2.19
C PHE A 177 -15.15 5.90 -1.42
N HIS A 178 -15.29 5.44 -0.17
CA HIS A 178 -16.39 5.83 0.72
C HIS A 178 -16.02 7.00 1.61
N ASP A 179 -14.75 7.14 1.94
CA ASP A 179 -14.21 8.21 2.79
C ASP A 179 -12.73 8.48 2.44
N PHE A 180 -12.18 9.56 2.97
CA PHE A 180 -10.76 9.88 2.88
C PHE A 180 -9.92 8.94 3.71
N ALA A 181 -8.74 8.64 3.18
CA ALA A 181 -7.70 7.89 3.86
C ALA A 181 -6.65 8.85 4.40
N PHE A 182 -6.23 8.68 5.65
CA PHE A 182 -5.24 9.56 6.28
C PHE A 182 -3.90 8.85 6.52
N PRO A 183 -2.78 9.57 6.72
CA PRO A 183 -1.43 8.98 6.74
C PRO A 183 -1.05 8.27 8.04
N PHE A 184 -1.90 7.35 8.49
CA PHE A 184 -1.63 6.41 9.58
C PHE A 184 -1.99 4.98 9.19
N CYS A 185 -1.92 4.06 10.16
CA CYS A 185 -2.13 2.63 9.95
C CYS A 185 -3.41 2.34 9.15
N ILE A 186 -3.24 1.70 7.99
CA ILE A 186 -4.30 1.19 7.12
C ILE A 186 -4.17 -0.33 7.09
N ASN A 187 -5.17 -1.02 7.62
CA ASN A 187 -5.25 -2.47 7.54
C ASN A 187 -5.94 -2.85 6.24
N ILE A 188 -5.58 -4.01 5.72
CA ILE A 188 -6.12 -4.54 4.47
C ILE A 188 -6.61 -5.96 4.72
N ASP A 189 -7.89 -6.19 4.51
CA ASP A 189 -8.46 -7.54 4.49
C ASP A 189 -8.65 -7.98 3.03
N ILE A 190 -8.18 -9.19 2.70
CA ILE A 190 -8.13 -9.70 1.33
C ILE A 190 -8.88 -11.02 1.24
N SER A 191 -9.65 -11.18 0.17
CA SER A 191 -10.22 -12.46 -0.26
C SER A 191 -9.86 -12.75 -1.72
N ILE A 192 -9.57 -14.02 -2.01
CA ILE A 192 -9.30 -14.50 -3.36
C ILE A 192 -10.03 -15.81 -3.60
N ASP A 193 -10.63 -15.93 -4.78
CA ASP A 193 -11.34 -17.14 -5.22
C ASP A 193 -11.01 -17.45 -6.69
N ARG A 194 -11.08 -18.73 -7.06
CA ARG A 194 -11.03 -19.14 -8.47
C ARG A 194 -12.38 -18.94 -9.15
N VAL A 195 -12.37 -18.33 -10.33
CA VAL A 195 -13.57 -18.13 -11.16
C VAL A 195 -13.59 -19.19 -12.27
N GLU A 196 -14.07 -20.39 -11.95
CA GLU A 196 -14.20 -21.57 -12.84
C GLU A 196 -13.00 -21.83 -13.79
N LYS A 197 -13.15 -22.63 -14.86
CA LYS A 197 -12.05 -23.05 -15.75
C LYS A 197 -11.26 -21.83 -16.28
N ASP A 198 -9.93 -21.96 -16.33
CA ASP A 198 -8.94 -21.02 -16.93
C ASP A 198 -8.20 -20.03 -16.01
N ASN A 199 -7.56 -20.49 -14.93
CA ASN A 199 -6.59 -19.68 -14.15
C ASN A 199 -7.05 -18.23 -13.88
N ASN A 200 -8.36 -18.04 -13.73
CA ASN A 200 -9.02 -16.78 -13.45
C ASN A 200 -9.25 -16.69 -11.96
N TYR A 201 -8.92 -15.54 -11.40
CA TYR A 201 -9.06 -15.26 -9.99
C TYR A 201 -9.88 -14.00 -9.80
N ARG A 202 -10.75 -14.02 -8.81
CA ARG A 202 -11.45 -12.85 -8.30
C ARG A 202 -10.75 -12.42 -7.03
N LEU A 203 -10.42 -11.14 -6.94
CA LEU A 203 -9.87 -10.52 -5.73
C LEU A 203 -10.90 -9.56 -5.17
N ASN A 204 -11.10 -9.57 -3.85
CA ASN A 204 -11.69 -8.45 -3.14
C ASN A 204 -10.75 -7.99 -2.03
N VAL A 205 -10.61 -6.68 -1.90
CA VAL A 205 -9.71 -5.99 -0.98
C VAL A 205 -10.51 -4.92 -0.24
N GLU A 206 -10.48 -4.96 1.09
CA GLU A 206 -11.09 -3.97 1.96
C GLU A 206 -9.99 -3.18 2.65
N PHE A 207 -9.98 -1.86 2.45
CA PHE A 207 -9.06 -0.95 3.13
C PHE A 207 -9.76 -0.35 4.35
N ILE A 208 -9.15 -0.56 5.52
CA ILE A 208 -9.76 -0.30 6.82
C ILE A 208 -8.90 0.67 7.62
N GLN A 209 -9.50 1.76 8.11
CA GLN A 209 -8.91 2.69 9.08
C GLN A 209 -9.85 2.85 10.27
N ASN A 210 -9.30 2.81 11.48
CA ASN A 210 -10.05 2.93 12.73
C ASN A 210 -11.23 1.94 12.88
N GLY A 211 -11.17 0.80 12.19
CA GLY A 211 -12.23 -0.21 12.18
C GLY A 211 -13.35 0.04 11.17
N ASN A 212 -13.25 1.12 10.39
CA ASN A 212 -14.19 1.43 9.31
C ASN A 212 -13.54 1.15 7.96
N MET A 213 -14.27 0.49 7.07
CA MET A 213 -13.87 0.36 5.67
C MET A 213 -14.08 1.71 4.97
N PHE A 214 -13.00 2.36 4.57
CA PHE A 214 -13.07 3.64 3.86
C PHE A 214 -12.99 3.45 2.33
N SER A 215 -12.49 2.30 1.88
CA SER A 215 -12.44 1.94 0.46
C SER A 215 -12.48 0.44 0.29
N ASN A 216 -13.10 -0.01 -0.79
CA ASN A 216 -12.99 -1.39 -1.23
C ASN A 216 -12.65 -1.45 -2.72
N SER A 217 -11.81 -2.43 -3.05
CA SER A 217 -11.33 -2.65 -4.41
C SER A 217 -11.54 -4.12 -4.77
N TYR A 218 -11.97 -4.37 -6.00
CA TYR A 218 -12.23 -5.72 -6.47
C TYR A 218 -12.01 -5.83 -7.97
N GLY A 219 -11.79 -7.05 -8.44
CA GLY A 219 -11.75 -7.30 -9.87
C GLY A 219 -11.31 -8.72 -10.20
N THR A 220 -11.06 -8.96 -11.47
CA THR A 220 -10.57 -10.25 -11.94
C THR A 220 -9.25 -10.16 -12.67
N PHE A 221 -8.43 -11.20 -12.50
CA PHE A 221 -7.15 -11.31 -13.15
C PHE A 221 -6.83 -12.76 -13.52
N ARG A 222 -5.87 -12.93 -14.42
CA ARG A 222 -5.30 -14.20 -14.84
C ARG A 222 -3.84 -14.24 -14.50
N VAL A 223 -3.34 -15.43 -14.18
CA VAL A 223 -1.90 -15.68 -14.09
C VAL A 223 -1.49 -16.63 -15.19
N ILE A 224 -0.53 -16.19 -16.00
CA ILE A 224 0.00 -16.92 -17.15
C ILE A 224 1.52 -16.88 -17.14
N GLU A 225 2.15 -17.87 -17.77
CA GLU A 225 3.61 -17.88 -17.92
C GLU A 225 4.09 -16.70 -18.78
N ASN A 226 5.19 -16.08 -18.39
CA ASN A 226 5.83 -14.96 -19.10
C ASN A 226 6.11 -15.30 -20.57
N LYS A 227 6.52 -16.55 -20.87
CA LYS A 227 6.77 -17.00 -22.24
C LYS A 227 5.49 -16.97 -23.09
N LYS A 228 4.35 -17.33 -22.50
CA LYS A 228 3.04 -17.30 -23.17
C LYS A 228 2.56 -15.86 -23.36
N LEU A 229 2.73 -14.99 -22.35
CA LEU A 229 2.40 -13.57 -22.45
C LEU A 229 3.16 -12.89 -23.60
N ARG A 230 4.49 -13.02 -23.63
CA ARG A 230 5.34 -12.41 -24.68
C ARG A 230 4.95 -12.87 -26.08
N LYS A 231 4.53 -14.13 -26.24
CA LYS A 231 4.04 -14.66 -27.52
C LYS A 231 2.75 -13.97 -27.94
N LEU A 232 1.81 -13.79 -27.01
CA LEU A 232 0.53 -13.10 -27.27
C LEU A 232 0.77 -11.62 -27.60
N GLU A 233 1.57 -10.91 -26.81
CA GLU A 233 1.93 -9.51 -27.05
C GLU A 233 2.54 -9.31 -28.45
N ARG A 234 3.46 -10.17 -28.86
CA ARG A 234 4.07 -10.11 -30.20
C ARG A 234 3.04 -10.29 -31.32
N ILE A 235 2.08 -11.20 -31.14
CA ILE A 235 1.01 -11.44 -32.13
C ILE A 235 0.08 -10.22 -32.22
N TYR A 236 -0.40 -9.72 -31.08
CA TYR A 236 -1.30 -8.57 -31.05
C TYR A 236 -0.63 -7.29 -31.53
N SER A 237 0.62 -7.03 -31.11
CA SER A 237 1.41 -5.89 -31.56
C SER A 237 1.55 -5.87 -33.08
N LYS A 238 1.97 -6.99 -33.70
CA LYS A 238 2.06 -7.09 -35.16
C LYS A 238 0.73 -6.81 -35.86
N LYS A 239 -0.37 -7.34 -35.33
CA LYS A 239 -1.71 -7.14 -35.89
C LYS A 239 -2.10 -5.66 -35.85
N ILE A 240 -1.95 -5.02 -34.69
CA ILE A 240 -2.31 -3.60 -34.48
C ILE A 240 -1.42 -2.70 -35.36
N LEU A 241 -0.11 -2.92 -35.35
CA LEU A 241 0.84 -2.11 -36.13
C LEU A 241 0.60 -2.25 -37.64
N ASN A 242 0.34 -3.46 -38.14
CA ASN A 242 0.04 -3.65 -39.56
C ASN A 242 -1.29 -2.99 -39.96
N ASN A 243 -2.30 -3.05 -39.10
CA ASN A 243 -3.57 -2.36 -39.35
C ASN A 243 -3.39 -0.84 -39.37
N HIS A 244 -2.64 -0.29 -38.41
CA HIS A 244 -2.37 1.15 -38.37
C HIS A 244 -1.51 1.60 -39.56
N LYS A 245 -0.51 0.79 -39.95
CA LYS A 245 0.28 1.05 -41.15
C LYS A 245 -0.61 1.14 -42.40
N ARG A 246 -1.53 0.17 -42.60
CA ARG A 246 -2.45 0.19 -43.74
C ARG A 246 -3.36 1.41 -43.73
N TYR A 247 -3.86 1.80 -42.56
CA TYR A 247 -4.66 3.02 -42.40
C TYR A 247 -3.86 4.25 -42.84
N LEU A 248 -2.60 4.39 -42.40
CA LEU A 248 -1.74 5.51 -42.81
C LEU A 248 -1.40 5.49 -44.31
N GLU A 249 -1.17 4.31 -44.89
CA GLU A 249 -0.91 4.15 -46.33
C GLU A 249 -2.13 4.59 -47.17
N GLN A 250 -3.36 4.28 -46.72
CA GLN A 250 -4.59 4.72 -47.37
C GLN A 250 -4.77 6.24 -47.29
N ASP A 251 -4.59 6.85 -46.10
CA ASP A 251 -4.67 8.31 -45.93
C ASP A 251 -3.64 9.05 -46.80
N LEU A 252 -2.43 8.49 -46.96
CA LEU A 252 -1.38 9.02 -47.84
C LEU A 252 -1.78 8.96 -49.32
N GLU A 253 -2.36 7.86 -49.78
CA GLU A 253 -2.83 7.71 -51.16
C GLU A 253 -3.97 8.70 -51.48
N GLU A 254 -4.87 8.97 -50.54
CA GLU A 254 -5.95 9.95 -50.71
C GLU A 254 -5.48 11.41 -50.68
N THR A 255 -4.38 11.72 -49.98
CA THR A 255 -3.83 13.08 -49.88
C THR A 255 -2.91 13.45 -51.07
N VAL A 256 -2.35 12.44 -51.75
CA VAL A 256 -1.42 12.60 -52.89
C VAL A 256 -2.14 12.51 -54.24
N ALA A 257 -3.40 12.05 -54.26
CA ALA A 257 -4.28 12.05 -55.44
C ALA A 257 -4.99 13.40 -55.65
#